data_AF-A0A221P118-F1
#
_entry.id   AF-A0A221P118-F1
#
_cell.length_a   1.000
_cell.length_b   1.000
_cell.length_c   1.000
_cell.angle_alpha   90.00
_cell.angle_beta   90.00
_cell.angle_gamma   90.00
#
_symmetry.space_group_name_H-M   'P 1'
#
loop_
_entity.id
_entity.type
_entity.pdbx_description
1 polymer ?
#
loop_
_entity_poly.entity_id
_entity_poly.type
_entity_poly.pdbx_seq_one_letter_code
_entity_poly.pdbx_strand_id
1 'polypeptide(L)'
;MVIPGYEDDPLAFSEELLGLPGFWPAHLLWLAEGEDVDPEPGWFGVDGADTEEAYRTLTDPAAWPVLRLPLQRGHTVLIVYRNFPEDCGIDYYLTDPDWDRPRSLGSIEGHFAGPGLAWHELVYVARHPERGRAIAGLTWGLPTSGGA
;
A
#
# COMPACT_ATOMS: atom_id res chain seq x y z
N MET A 1 12.94 2.88 -13.17
CA MET A 1 12.28 1.74 -12.48
C MET A 1 10.84 1.74 -12.96
N VAL A 2 10.35 0.60 -13.47
CA VAL A 2 8.96 0.45 -13.90
C VAL A 2 8.24 -0.36 -12.82
N ILE A 3 7.11 0.14 -12.32
CA ILE A 3 6.27 -0.58 -11.35
C ILE A 3 5.26 -1.40 -12.15
N PRO A 4 5.21 -2.73 -12.00
CA PRO A 4 4.28 -3.56 -12.75
C PRO A 4 2.82 -3.16 -12.52
N GLY A 5 2.08 -2.94 -13.61
CA GLY A 5 0.68 -2.49 -13.59
C GLY A 5 0.52 -0.97 -13.73
N TYR A 6 1.63 -0.24 -13.84
CA TYR A 6 1.67 1.22 -13.96
C TYR A 6 2.60 1.70 -15.07
N GLU A 7 2.84 0.85 -16.06
CA GLU A 7 3.78 1.12 -17.16
C GLU A 7 3.49 2.44 -17.90
N ASP A 8 2.20 2.80 -18.01
CA ASP A 8 1.71 3.96 -18.76
C ASP A 8 1.11 5.05 -17.86
N ASP A 9 1.14 4.87 -16.53
CA ASP A 9 0.53 5.79 -15.58
C ASP A 9 1.48 6.92 -15.16
N PRO A 10 0.96 8.12 -14.81
CA PRO A 10 1.76 9.30 -14.53
C PRO A 10 2.35 9.29 -13.09
N LEU A 11 2.99 8.18 -12.71
CA LEU A 11 3.59 8.03 -11.39
C LEU A 11 4.65 9.10 -11.12
N ALA A 12 4.56 9.74 -9.95
CA ALA A 12 5.50 10.76 -9.52
C ALA A 12 6.06 10.42 -8.13
N PHE A 13 7.39 10.47 -7.97
CA PHE A 13 7.96 10.40 -6.63
C PHE A 13 7.64 11.69 -5.87
N SER A 14 6.98 11.54 -4.73
CA SER A 14 6.35 12.66 -4.03
C SER A 14 6.61 12.60 -2.52
N GLU A 15 7.85 12.31 -2.12
CA GLU A 15 8.23 12.22 -0.71
C GLU A 15 7.97 13.51 0.08
N GLU A 16 7.89 14.66 -0.59
CA GLU A 16 7.51 15.94 0.01
C GLU A 16 6.12 15.91 0.66
N LEU A 17 5.21 15.05 0.17
CA LEU A 17 3.85 14.92 0.72
C LEU A 17 3.86 14.34 2.14
N LEU A 18 4.92 13.63 2.55
CA LEU A 18 5.12 13.19 3.94
C LEU A 18 5.21 14.37 4.92
N GLY A 19 5.50 15.57 4.43
CA GLY A 19 5.57 16.79 5.22
C GLY A 19 4.24 17.52 5.39
N LEU A 20 3.16 17.09 4.73
CA LEU A 20 1.84 17.68 4.93
C LEU A 20 1.37 17.42 6.37
N PRO A 21 0.88 18.42 7.11
CA PRO A 21 0.41 18.22 8.50
C PRO A 21 -0.60 17.08 8.63
N GLY A 22 -1.56 17.00 7.70
CA GLY A 22 -2.58 15.96 7.67
C GLY A 22 -2.18 14.64 7.02
N PHE A 23 -0.92 14.44 6.60
CA PHE A 23 -0.50 13.26 5.86
C PHE A 23 -0.85 11.95 6.59
N TRP A 24 -0.39 11.82 7.84
CA TRP A 24 -0.56 10.59 8.62
C TRP A 24 -2.02 10.25 8.90
N PRO A 25 -2.87 11.17 9.38
CA PRO A 25 -4.28 10.86 9.54
C PRO A 25 -4.97 10.55 8.21
N ALA A 26 -4.66 11.27 7.12
CA ALA A 26 -5.22 10.97 5.80
C ALA A 26 -4.83 9.57 5.28
N HIS A 27 -3.62 9.12 5.59
CA HIS A 27 -3.12 7.80 5.19
C HIS A 27 -3.66 6.66 6.07
N LEU A 28 -3.83 6.87 7.38
CA LEU A 28 -4.03 5.79 8.36
C LEU A 28 -5.40 5.74 9.03
N LEU A 29 -6.15 6.84 9.13
CA LEU A 29 -7.37 6.86 9.96
C LEU A 29 -8.39 5.81 9.52
N TRP A 30 -8.57 5.65 8.22
CA TRP A 30 -9.53 4.70 7.67
C TRP A 30 -9.17 3.23 7.98
N LEU A 31 -7.89 2.91 8.25
CA LEU A 31 -7.48 1.57 8.72
C LEU A 31 -7.87 1.31 10.17
N ALA A 32 -8.13 2.36 10.94
CA ALA A 32 -8.51 2.30 12.33
C ALA A 32 -10.04 2.38 12.53
N GLU A 33 -10.81 2.47 11.45
CA GLU A 33 -12.28 2.45 11.52
C GLU A 33 -12.73 1.09 12.08
N GLY A 34 -13.47 1.12 13.20
CA GLY A 34 -13.91 -0.08 13.90
C GLY A 34 -15.16 0.20 14.73
N GLU A 35 -15.81 -0.85 15.25
CA GLU A 35 -17.14 -0.71 15.87
C GLU A 35 -17.14 0.06 17.20
N ASP A 36 -16.00 0.11 17.92
CA ASP A 36 -15.94 0.64 19.29
C ASP A 36 -15.40 2.07 19.40
N VAL A 37 -14.59 2.51 18.43
CA VAL A 37 -13.93 3.83 18.47
C VAL A 37 -13.80 4.39 17.06
N ASP A 38 -14.36 5.59 16.86
CA ASP A 38 -14.14 6.36 15.65
C ASP A 38 -12.77 7.04 15.72
N PRO A 39 -11.85 6.74 14.79
CA PRO A 39 -10.52 7.34 14.79
C PRO A 39 -10.62 8.81 14.37
N GLU A 40 -9.96 9.71 15.09
CA GLU A 40 -10.02 11.17 14.84
C GLU A 40 -8.64 11.77 14.51
N PRO A 41 -8.58 12.81 13.66
CA PRO A 41 -7.35 13.54 13.35
C PRO A 41 -6.54 13.99 14.57
N GLY A 42 -7.23 14.30 15.67
CA GLY A 42 -6.62 14.75 16.92
C GLY A 42 -5.63 13.76 17.53
N TRP A 43 -5.75 12.46 17.24
CA TRP A 43 -4.78 11.45 17.70
C TRP A 43 -3.39 11.62 17.06
N PHE A 44 -3.33 12.30 15.91
CA PHE A 44 -2.10 12.66 15.21
C PHE A 44 -1.65 14.09 15.54
N GLY A 45 -2.35 14.79 16.42
CA GLY A 45 -2.02 16.16 16.83
C GLY A 45 -2.37 17.23 15.80
N VAL A 46 -3.26 16.94 14.85
CA VAL A 46 -3.72 17.87 13.81
C VAL A 46 -5.24 17.94 13.77
N ASP A 47 -5.78 18.94 13.07
CA ASP A 47 -7.21 19.08 12.90
C ASP A 47 -7.75 18.35 11.66
N GLY A 48 -9.07 18.35 11.52
CA GLY A 48 -9.73 17.73 10.38
C GLY A 48 -9.52 18.47 9.07
N ALA A 49 -9.23 19.77 9.09
CA ALA A 49 -9.00 20.54 7.87
C ALA A 49 -7.65 20.18 7.24
N ASP A 50 -6.60 20.08 8.05
CA ASP A 50 -5.29 19.59 7.63
C ASP A 50 -5.39 18.19 7.01
N THR A 51 -6.16 17.31 7.66
CA THR A 51 -6.40 15.93 7.21
C THR A 51 -7.12 15.89 5.86
N GLU A 52 -8.19 16.66 5.71
CA GLU A 52 -8.98 16.73 4.48
C GLU A 52 -8.16 17.31 3.31
N GLU A 53 -7.35 18.35 3.56
CA GLU A 53 -6.46 18.92 2.55
C GLU A 53 -5.39 17.92 2.10
N ALA A 54 -4.77 17.22 3.04
CA ALA A 54 -3.81 16.17 2.73
C ALA A 54 -4.46 15.02 1.97
N TYR A 55 -5.65 14.57 2.38
CA TYR A 55 -6.41 13.53 1.68
C TYR A 55 -6.67 13.92 0.22
N ARG A 56 -7.24 15.10 -0.02
CA ARG A 56 -7.50 15.59 -1.39
C ARG A 56 -6.25 15.66 -2.25
N THR A 57 -5.13 16.04 -1.66
CA THR A 57 -3.84 16.11 -2.37
C THR A 57 -3.33 14.71 -2.72
N LEU A 58 -3.44 13.76 -1.79
CA LEU A 58 -3.02 12.37 -1.99
C LEU A 58 -3.89 11.63 -2.99
N THR A 59 -5.18 11.96 -3.08
CA THR A 59 -6.17 11.27 -3.93
C THR A 59 -6.56 12.06 -5.18
N ASP A 60 -5.81 13.09 -5.56
CA ASP A 60 -6.08 13.86 -6.79
C ASP A 60 -5.95 12.93 -8.01
N PRO A 61 -7.00 12.72 -8.83
CA PRO A 61 -6.92 11.87 -10.03
C PRO A 61 -5.87 12.32 -11.06
N ALA A 62 -5.46 13.60 -11.02
CA ALA A 62 -4.40 14.14 -11.87
C ALA A 62 -2.98 13.85 -11.36
N ALA A 63 -2.83 13.39 -10.11
CA ALA A 63 -1.55 13.10 -9.49
C ALA A 63 -1.48 11.65 -8.99
N TRP A 64 -0.35 10.98 -9.20
CA TRP A 64 -0.17 9.58 -8.78
C TRP A 64 1.07 9.45 -7.89
N PRO A 65 0.96 9.88 -6.61
CA PRO A 65 2.07 9.87 -5.69
C PRO A 65 2.67 8.49 -5.47
N VAL A 66 4.00 8.43 -5.51
CA VAL A 66 4.80 7.29 -5.09
C VAL A 66 5.73 7.71 -3.96
N LEU A 67 5.59 7.07 -2.80
CA LEU A 67 6.46 7.31 -1.65
C LEU A 67 7.48 6.19 -1.54
N ARG A 68 8.76 6.55 -1.40
CA ARG A 68 9.84 5.59 -1.15
C ARG A 68 10.21 5.57 0.32
N LEU A 69 10.07 4.41 0.95
CA LEU A 69 10.48 4.19 2.34
C LEU A 69 11.68 3.23 2.37
N PRO A 70 12.89 3.72 2.68
CA PRO A 70 14.06 2.85 2.76
C PRO A 70 13.95 1.89 3.95
N LEU A 71 14.27 0.62 3.71
CA LEU A 71 14.39 -0.41 4.72
C LEU A 71 15.87 -0.77 4.95
N GLN A 72 16.12 -1.65 5.93
CA GLN A 72 17.45 -2.21 6.13
C GLN A 72 17.91 -3.03 4.91
N ARG A 73 19.23 -3.18 4.76
CA ARG A 73 19.88 -4.01 3.73
C ARG A 73 19.62 -3.58 2.28
N GLY A 74 19.26 -2.32 2.06
CA GLY A 74 19.13 -1.75 0.71
C GLY A 74 17.74 -1.94 0.08
N HIS A 75 16.85 -2.67 0.73
CA HIS A 75 15.45 -2.77 0.29
C HIS A 75 14.71 -1.44 0.45
N THR A 76 13.69 -1.22 -0.37
CA THR A 76 12.82 -0.03 -0.31
C THR A 76 11.37 -0.46 -0.50
N VAL A 77 10.46 0.05 0.34
CA VAL A 77 9.01 -0.05 0.09
C VAL A 77 8.60 1.12 -0.78
N LEU A 78 7.81 0.82 -1.81
CA LEU A 78 7.12 1.81 -2.64
C LEU A 78 5.65 1.78 -2.22
N ILE A 79 5.10 2.94 -1.87
CA ILE A 79 3.68 3.14 -1.62
C ILE A 79 3.13 3.94 -2.78
N VAL A 80 2.24 3.35 -3.56
CA VAL A 80 1.64 3.97 -4.74
C VAL A 80 0.20 4.33 -4.43
N TYR A 81 -0.12 5.62 -4.52
CA TYR A 81 -1.50 6.10 -4.46
C TYR A 81 -2.12 5.93 -5.84
N ARG A 82 -2.91 4.88 -5.99
CA ARG A 82 -3.62 4.53 -7.22
C ARG A 82 -4.90 5.36 -7.28
N ASN A 83 -4.89 6.45 -8.05
CA ASN A 83 -5.99 7.41 -8.08
C ASN A 83 -6.91 7.23 -9.30
N PHE A 84 -7.23 5.98 -9.66
CA PHE A 84 -8.28 5.73 -10.66
C PHE A 84 -9.63 6.23 -10.12
N PRO A 85 -10.42 7.00 -10.90
CA PRO A 85 -11.70 7.54 -10.45
C PRO A 85 -12.72 6.51 -9.92
N GLU A 86 -12.64 5.28 -10.41
CA GLU A 86 -13.58 4.19 -10.05
C GLU A 86 -12.93 3.07 -9.23
N ASP A 87 -11.61 3.09 -9.06
CA ASP A 87 -10.83 1.99 -8.47
C ASP A 87 -9.61 2.53 -7.72
N CYS A 88 -9.87 3.48 -6.82
CA CYS A 88 -8.82 4.11 -6.04
C CYS A 88 -8.35 3.20 -4.89
N GLY A 89 -7.05 3.25 -4.58
CA GLY A 89 -6.46 2.44 -3.52
C GLY A 89 -4.99 2.76 -3.28
N ILE A 90 -4.38 2.00 -2.39
CA ILE A 90 -2.95 2.13 -2.08
C ILE A 90 -2.27 0.79 -2.31
N ASP A 91 -1.33 0.78 -3.25
CA ASP A 91 -0.54 -0.42 -3.56
C ASP A 91 0.85 -0.34 -2.93
N TYR A 92 1.29 -1.47 -2.39
CA TYR A 92 2.58 -1.60 -1.72
C TYR A 92 3.48 -2.54 -2.52
N TYR A 93 4.69 -2.07 -2.80
CA TYR A 93 5.71 -2.86 -3.46
C TYR A 93 7.00 -2.88 -2.65
N LEU A 94 7.79 -3.93 -2.79
CA LEU A 94 9.16 -4.04 -2.31
C LEU A 94 10.11 -4.04 -3.50
N THR A 95 11.18 -3.25 -3.43
CA THR A 95 12.24 -3.23 -4.43
C THR A 95 13.61 -3.30 -3.76
N ASP A 96 14.58 -3.76 -4.55
CA ASP A 96 15.99 -3.83 -4.21
C ASP A 96 16.78 -3.39 -5.46
N PRO A 97 17.91 -2.69 -5.31
CA PRO A 97 18.74 -2.27 -6.45
C PRO A 97 19.16 -3.39 -7.39
N ASP A 98 19.28 -4.63 -6.89
CA ASP A 98 19.69 -5.79 -7.68
C ASP A 98 18.51 -6.48 -8.39
N TRP A 99 17.28 -5.99 -8.24
CA TRP A 99 16.08 -6.60 -8.84
C TRP A 99 15.68 -5.88 -10.13
N ASP A 100 15.35 -6.67 -11.16
CA ASP A 100 14.87 -6.13 -12.44
C ASP A 100 13.55 -5.36 -12.33
N ARG A 101 12.72 -5.71 -11.33
CA ARG A 101 11.41 -5.06 -11.09
C ARG A 101 10.96 -5.22 -9.63
N PRO A 102 10.18 -4.26 -9.09
CA PRO A 102 9.54 -4.39 -7.78
C PRO A 102 8.63 -5.62 -7.67
N ARG A 103 8.38 -6.06 -6.43
CA ARG A 103 7.47 -7.16 -6.07
C ARG A 103 6.30 -6.60 -5.28
N SER A 104 5.07 -6.95 -5.66
CA SER A 104 3.89 -6.54 -4.89
C SER A 104 3.90 -7.19 -3.50
N LEU A 105 3.62 -6.39 -2.48
CA LEU A 105 3.38 -6.82 -1.11
C LEU A 105 1.88 -6.96 -0.84
N GLY A 106 1.07 -6.13 -1.49
CA GLY A 106 -0.38 -6.15 -1.39
C GLY A 106 -0.98 -4.80 -1.76
N SER A 107 -2.29 -4.79 -1.85
CA SER A 107 -3.10 -3.60 -2.10
C SER A 107 -4.06 -3.41 -0.96
N ILE A 108 -4.32 -2.16 -0.66
CA ILE A 108 -5.27 -1.73 0.35
C ILE A 108 -6.34 -0.91 -0.40
N GLU A 109 -7.53 -1.49 -0.57
CA GLU A 109 -8.62 -0.97 -1.40
C GLU A 109 -10.01 -1.36 -0.84
N GLY A 110 -11.09 -0.80 -1.41
CA GLY A 110 -12.46 -0.77 -0.89
C GLY A 110 -13.18 -2.10 -0.63
N HIS A 111 -12.52 -3.25 -0.78
CA HIS A 111 -13.04 -4.54 -0.38
C HIS A 111 -12.02 -5.30 0.46
N PHE A 112 -12.25 -5.30 1.78
CA PHE A 112 -11.54 -6.11 2.76
C PHE A 112 -11.37 -7.56 2.27
N ALA A 113 -10.14 -7.94 1.92
CA ALA A 113 -9.83 -9.28 1.44
C ALA A 113 -9.46 -10.22 2.59
N GLY A 114 -10.47 -10.81 3.25
CA GLY A 114 -10.35 -12.03 4.06
C GLY A 114 -9.52 -11.92 5.36
N PRO A 115 -9.48 -12.99 6.19
CA PRO A 115 -8.91 -12.89 7.54
C PRO A 115 -7.40 -12.67 7.43
N GLY A 116 -6.98 -11.41 7.64
CA GLY A 116 -5.57 -11.07 7.79
C GLY A 116 -4.95 -11.91 8.90
N LEU A 117 -3.66 -12.20 8.78
CA LEU A 117 -2.92 -12.88 9.84
C LEU A 117 -2.91 -11.97 11.08
N ALA A 118 -3.31 -12.52 12.22
CA ALA A 118 -3.11 -11.84 13.48
C ALA A 118 -1.60 -11.63 13.72
N TRP A 119 -1.24 -10.57 14.45
CA TRP A 119 0.18 -10.20 14.66
C TRP A 119 1.05 -11.36 15.13
N HIS A 120 0.51 -12.22 16.00
CA HIS A 120 1.22 -13.40 16.50
C HIS A 120 1.47 -14.45 15.40
N GLU A 121 0.57 -14.60 14.44
CA GLU A 121 0.73 -15.48 13.28
C GLU A 121 1.80 -14.94 12.33
N LEU A 122 1.83 -13.62 12.11
CA LEU A 122 2.91 -12.96 11.35
C LEU A 122 4.28 -13.18 12.00
N VAL A 123 4.39 -12.95 13.32
CA VAL A 123 5.62 -13.20 14.08
C VAL A 123 6.02 -14.67 14.03
N TYR A 124 5.05 -15.59 14.09
CA TYR A 124 5.31 -17.02 13.97
C TYR A 124 5.88 -17.37 12.59
N VAL A 125 5.29 -16.89 11.50
CA VAL A 125 5.79 -17.10 10.13
C VAL A 125 7.19 -16.50 9.97
N ALA A 126 7.42 -15.27 10.43
CA ALA A 126 8.70 -14.58 10.32
C ALA A 126 9.85 -15.30 11.05
N ARG A 127 9.55 -15.99 12.16
CA ARG A 127 10.54 -16.76 12.93
C ARG A 127 10.78 -18.17 12.39
N HIS A 128 9.94 -18.65 11.49
CA HIS A 128 10.01 -20.01 10.94
C HIS A 128 9.91 -20.01 9.40
N PRO A 129 10.74 -19.23 8.68
CA PRO A 129 10.68 -19.13 7.22
C PRO A 129 10.87 -20.49 6.53
N GLU A 130 11.57 -21.44 7.15
CA GLU A 130 11.76 -22.80 6.67
C GLU A 130 10.47 -23.66 6.66
N ARG A 131 9.46 -23.26 7.44
CA ARG A 131 8.15 -23.92 7.50
C ARG A 131 7.16 -23.35 6.49
N GLY A 132 7.45 -22.17 5.96
CA GLY A 132 6.77 -21.64 4.79
C GLY A 132 7.20 -22.45 3.56
N ARG A 133 6.49 -23.55 3.25
CA ARG A 133 6.45 -23.98 1.84
C ARG A 133 5.96 -22.76 1.07
N ALA A 134 6.74 -22.33 0.07
CA ALA A 134 6.47 -21.18 -0.77
C ALA A 134 4.96 -21.00 -0.95
N ILE A 135 4.44 -19.80 -0.65
CA ILE A 135 3.13 -19.37 -1.12
C ILE A 135 3.24 -19.15 -2.65
N ALA A 136 3.65 -20.19 -3.36
CA ALA A 136 3.61 -20.36 -4.81
C ALA A 136 2.30 -21.10 -5.12
N GLY A 137 1.19 -20.54 -4.64
CA GLY A 137 -0.12 -21.17 -4.66
C GLY A 137 -1.29 -20.19 -4.55
N LEU A 138 -1.05 -18.88 -4.41
CA LEU A 138 -2.05 -17.90 -4.80
C LEU A 138 -1.95 -17.71 -6.30
N THR A 139 -2.45 -18.70 -7.05
CA THR A 139 -2.90 -18.48 -8.42
C THR A 139 -4.00 -17.43 -8.35
N TRP A 140 -3.65 -16.16 -8.54
CA TRP A 140 -4.59 -15.21 -9.10
C TRP A 140 -5.12 -15.84 -10.38
N GLY A 141 -6.43 -16.01 -10.50
CA GLY A 141 -7.06 -16.74 -11.60
C GLY A 141 -6.70 -16.14 -12.94
N LEU A 142 -5.68 -16.70 -13.61
CA LEU A 142 -5.53 -16.60 -15.04
C LEU A 142 -6.38 -17.72 -15.66
N PRO A 143 -7.26 -17.44 -16.63
CA PRO A 143 -7.98 -18.48 -17.32
C PRO A 143 -6.95 -19.40 -17.99
N THR A 144 -6.94 -20.66 -17.60
CA THR A 144 -6.20 -21.69 -18.30
C THR A 144 -6.74 -21.72 -19.73
N SER A 145 -5.89 -21.42 -20.71
CA SER A 145 -6.14 -21.75 -22.10
C SER A 145 -6.47 -23.24 -22.19
N GLY A 146 -7.74 -23.55 -22.36
CA GLY A 146 -8.22 -24.90 -22.65
C GLY A 146 -7.67 -25.32 -24.00
N GLY A 147 -6.88 -26.38 -24.00
CA GLY A 147 -6.46 -27.06 -25.21
C GLY A 147 -7.52 -28.05 -25.68
N ALA A 148 -7.74 -28.07 -26.99
CA ALA A 148 -7.76 -29.27 -27.82
C ALA A 148 -7.31 -28.86 -29.23
#